data_AF-A0A920CBE5-F1
#
_entry.id   AF-A0A920CBE5-F1
#
_cell.length_a   1.000
_cell.length_b   1.000
_cell.length_c   1.000
_cell.angle_alpha   90.00
_cell.angle_beta   90.00
_cell.angle_gamma   90.00
#
_symmetry.space_group_name_H-M   'P 1'
#
loop_
_entity.id
_entity.type
_entity.pdbx_description
1 polymer ?
#
loop_
_entity_poly.entity_id
_entity_poly.type
_entity_poly.pdbx_seq_one_letter_code
_entity_poly.pdbx_strand_id
1 'polypeptide(L)'
;MKIITLCGSTKFKRQFEQANAFLTLQGNVVMTVAFFEQSEGFEITQEQAERMGEIHLRKIDLSDEIFVIDVDGYIGSSTGKEIDYARSQGKAVRYYSAGDIPSHFSIAGSDQTIPKTDLMQVYGQMRAWEQVRETEKNMLSGMLEFDAHRLNVCRQIQRQTNDALKLYGIDVEHLLTKRLSYLKKEAWIFNHGIKPNKIEHGGYEYEVYEIPINDDTEPLKTFPTLKEAVAEILTYYPEITLHKTVEQVMEELEFK
;
A
#
# COMPACT_ATOMS: atom_id res chain seq x y z
N MET A 1 -3.24 -16.45 -17.34
CA MET A 1 -3.15 -15.80 -16.02
C MET A 1 -3.55 -16.83 -14.98
N LYS A 2 -2.67 -17.15 -14.03
CA LYS A 2 -2.96 -18.02 -12.89
C LYS A 2 -3.04 -17.21 -11.60
N ILE A 3 -3.73 -17.74 -10.60
CA ILE A 3 -3.68 -17.29 -9.21
C ILE A 3 -2.71 -18.20 -8.46
N ILE A 4 -1.63 -17.65 -7.92
CA ILE A 4 -0.55 -18.41 -7.28
C ILE A 4 -0.39 -17.97 -5.83
N THR A 5 -0.47 -18.90 -4.89
CA THR A 5 -0.17 -18.62 -3.48
C THR A 5 1.29 -18.96 -3.17
N LEU A 6 2.03 -18.03 -2.58
CA LEU A 6 3.38 -18.29 -2.07
C LEU A 6 3.29 -18.90 -0.66
N CYS A 7 3.96 -20.02 -0.45
CA CYS A 7 4.04 -20.73 0.83
C CYS A 7 5.51 -20.85 1.25
N GLY A 8 5.81 -20.76 2.54
CA GLY A 8 7.20 -20.82 3.01
C GLY A 8 7.42 -20.13 4.35
N SER A 9 8.63 -20.28 4.90
CA SER A 9 8.98 -19.61 6.16
C SER A 9 9.21 -18.12 5.94
N THR A 10 8.59 -17.30 6.78
CA THR A 10 8.66 -15.84 6.72
C THR A 10 10.06 -15.27 6.98
N LYS A 11 11.02 -16.09 7.46
CA LYS A 11 12.44 -15.74 7.51
C LYS A 11 13.07 -15.50 6.13
N PHE A 12 12.51 -16.09 5.07
CA PHE A 12 13.02 -15.99 3.69
C PHE A 12 12.35 -14.86 2.90
N LYS A 13 12.22 -13.68 3.52
CA LYS A 13 11.57 -12.51 2.93
C LYS A 13 12.08 -12.18 1.54
N ARG A 14 13.41 -12.20 1.34
CA ARG A 14 14.04 -11.93 0.04
C ARG A 14 13.52 -12.86 -1.06
N GLN A 15 13.44 -14.17 -0.79
CA GLN A 15 12.99 -15.15 -1.79
C GLN A 15 11.49 -15.08 -2.05
N PHE A 16 10.69 -14.72 -1.03
CA PHE A 16 9.27 -14.41 -1.21
C PHE A 16 9.06 -13.23 -2.14
N GLU A 17 9.73 -12.10 -1.86
CA GLU A 17 9.64 -10.91 -2.68
C GLU A 17 10.13 -11.21 -4.13
N GLN A 18 11.16 -12.06 -4.25
CA GLN A 18 11.75 -12.48 -5.52
C GLN A 18 10.74 -13.28 -6.34
N ALA A 19 10.16 -14.32 -5.76
CA ALA A 19 9.12 -15.12 -6.40
C ALA A 19 7.89 -14.29 -6.75
N ASN A 20 7.48 -13.38 -5.86
CA ASN A 20 6.35 -12.49 -6.08
C ASN A 20 6.57 -11.62 -7.31
N ALA A 21 7.70 -10.91 -7.38
CA ALA A 21 8.03 -10.04 -8.50
C ALA A 21 8.13 -10.85 -9.81
N PHE A 22 8.80 -12.00 -9.79
CA PHE A 22 8.98 -12.82 -11.00
C PHE A 22 7.65 -13.31 -11.55
N LEU A 23 6.84 -13.96 -10.71
CA LEU A 23 5.58 -14.56 -11.12
C LEU A 23 4.54 -13.50 -11.52
N THR A 24 4.56 -12.33 -10.87
CA THR A 24 3.72 -11.19 -11.24
C THR A 24 4.08 -10.64 -12.61
N LEU A 25 5.37 -10.47 -12.92
CA LEU A 25 5.83 -10.03 -14.25
C LEU A 25 5.49 -11.03 -15.37
N GLN A 26 5.28 -12.30 -15.04
CA GLN A 26 4.76 -13.30 -15.98
C GLN A 26 3.23 -13.21 -16.20
N GLY A 27 2.56 -12.20 -15.63
CA GLY A 27 1.13 -11.96 -15.80
C GLY A 27 0.24 -12.84 -14.91
N ASN A 28 0.73 -13.23 -13.73
CA ASN A 28 -0.04 -13.98 -12.74
C ASN A 28 -0.49 -13.09 -11.59
N VAL A 29 -1.58 -13.48 -10.93
CA VAL A 29 -2.00 -12.92 -9.64
C VAL A 29 -1.25 -13.68 -8.56
N VAL A 30 -0.47 -13.00 -7.73
CA VAL A 30 0.35 -13.65 -6.69
C VAL A 30 -0.13 -13.23 -5.30
N MET A 31 -0.55 -14.21 -4.50
CA MET A 31 -0.94 -14.03 -3.10
C MET A 31 0.23 -14.44 -2.20
N THR A 32 0.75 -13.48 -1.43
CA THR A 32 1.88 -13.70 -0.50
C THR A 32 1.40 -13.70 0.96
N VAL A 33 2.32 -13.94 1.90
CA VAL A 33 2.07 -13.83 3.35
C VAL A 33 1.65 -12.40 3.73
N ALA A 34 0.88 -12.24 4.81
CA ALA A 34 0.37 -10.92 5.19
C ALA A 34 1.49 -9.96 5.66
N PHE A 35 2.41 -10.49 6.47
CA PHE A 35 3.59 -9.80 6.98
C PHE A 35 4.67 -10.83 7.32
N PHE A 36 5.92 -10.39 7.48
CA PHE A 36 7.05 -11.30 7.70
C PHE A 36 7.48 -11.30 9.16
N GLU A 37 6.66 -11.88 10.04
CA GLU A 37 6.84 -11.89 11.50
C GLU A 37 8.28 -12.21 11.94
N GLN A 38 8.91 -13.24 11.33
CA GLN A 38 10.25 -13.71 11.69
C GLN A 38 11.38 -12.80 11.18
N SER A 39 11.15 -12.03 10.11
CA SER A 39 12.15 -11.12 9.56
C SER A 39 11.99 -9.68 10.03
N GLU A 40 10.78 -9.31 10.49
CA GLU A 40 10.40 -7.96 10.89
C GLU A 40 10.23 -7.82 12.41
N GLY A 41 10.32 -8.92 13.17
CA GLY A 41 10.37 -8.91 14.63
C GLY A 41 9.01 -8.70 15.31
N PHE A 42 7.91 -9.08 14.65
CA PHE A 42 6.58 -9.02 15.26
C PHE A 42 6.37 -10.20 16.22
N GLU A 43 5.96 -9.91 17.45
CA GLU A 43 5.46 -10.93 18.37
C GLU A 43 3.96 -11.14 18.12
N ILE A 44 3.58 -12.40 17.90
CA ILE A 44 2.18 -12.81 17.77
C ILE A 44 1.83 -13.87 18.81
N THR A 45 0.60 -13.84 19.28
CA THR A 45 0.04 -14.88 20.14
C THR A 45 -0.21 -16.17 19.36
N GLN A 46 -0.34 -17.30 20.06
CA GLN A 46 -0.67 -18.57 19.44
C GLN A 46 -2.01 -18.51 18.67
N GLU A 47 -3.03 -17.86 19.23
CA GLU A 47 -4.34 -17.71 18.58
C GLU A 47 -4.24 -16.89 17.28
N GLN A 48 -3.38 -15.87 17.23
CA GLN A 48 -3.11 -15.12 16.00
C GLN A 48 -2.37 -15.98 14.97
N ALA A 49 -1.39 -16.78 15.39
CA ALA A 49 -0.69 -17.70 14.50
C ALA A 49 -1.63 -18.74 13.87
N GLU A 50 -2.57 -19.27 14.66
CA GLU A 50 -3.60 -20.20 14.19
C GLU A 50 -4.53 -19.53 13.16
N ARG A 51 -5.03 -18.33 13.46
CA ARG A 51 -5.85 -17.54 12.50
C ARG A 51 -5.09 -17.21 11.21
N MET A 52 -3.80 -16.89 11.30
CA MET A 52 -2.96 -16.66 10.12
C MET A 52 -2.83 -17.94 9.27
N GLY A 53 -2.68 -19.09 9.91
CA GLY A 53 -2.69 -20.39 9.24
C GLY A 53 -3.99 -20.62 8.47
N GLU A 54 -5.15 -20.39 9.11
CA GLU A 54 -6.47 -20.52 8.45
C GLU A 54 -6.62 -19.59 7.25
N ILE A 55 -6.22 -18.32 7.39
CA ILE A 55 -6.20 -17.35 6.28
C ILE A 55 -5.35 -17.87 5.14
N HIS A 56 -4.19 -18.49 5.44
CA HIS A 56 -3.32 -19.02 4.40
C HIS A 56 -3.94 -20.21 3.66
N LEU A 57 -4.64 -21.09 4.36
CA LEU A 57 -5.41 -22.17 3.73
C LEU A 57 -6.50 -21.62 2.80
N ARG A 58 -7.17 -20.53 3.18
CA ARG A 58 -8.14 -19.85 2.28
C ARG A 58 -7.50 -19.23 1.05
N LYS A 59 -6.27 -18.71 1.15
CA LYS A 59 -5.51 -18.29 -0.05
C LYS A 59 -5.25 -19.49 -0.97
N ILE A 60 -4.91 -20.64 -0.40
CA ILE A 60 -4.71 -21.87 -1.18
C ILE A 60 -5.99 -22.30 -1.90
N ASP A 61 -7.15 -22.27 -1.23
CA ASP A 61 -8.45 -22.58 -1.83
C ASP A 61 -8.70 -21.76 -3.11
N LEU A 62 -8.41 -20.46 -3.04
CA LEU A 62 -8.60 -19.48 -4.14
C LEU A 62 -7.55 -19.57 -5.25
N SER A 63 -6.43 -20.25 -5.02
CA SER A 63 -5.33 -20.34 -5.99
C SER A 63 -5.46 -21.52 -6.95
N ASP A 64 -4.90 -21.40 -8.14
CA ASP A 64 -4.75 -22.50 -9.10
C ASP A 64 -3.59 -23.44 -8.68
N GLU A 65 -2.53 -22.85 -8.11
CA GLU A 65 -1.33 -23.56 -7.65
C GLU A 65 -0.67 -22.86 -6.46
N ILE A 66 0.18 -23.59 -5.74
CA ILE A 66 1.07 -23.02 -4.75
C ILE A 66 2.52 -23.03 -5.26
N PHE A 67 3.29 -22.03 -4.85
CA PHE A 67 4.72 -21.92 -5.08
C PHE A 67 5.45 -21.85 -3.74
N VAL A 68 6.22 -22.90 -3.44
CA VAL A 68 6.86 -23.13 -2.14
C VAL A 68 8.27 -22.53 -2.15
N ILE A 69 8.55 -21.65 -1.19
CA ILE A 69 9.87 -21.06 -0.93
C ILE A 69 10.69 -22.01 -0.03
N ASP A 70 11.31 -23.00 -0.65
CA ASP A 70 12.13 -24.05 -0.02
C ASP A 70 13.63 -23.81 -0.17
N VAL A 71 14.12 -22.66 0.34
CA VAL A 71 15.54 -22.29 0.27
C VAL A 71 16.41 -23.37 0.91
N ASP A 72 17.37 -23.91 0.15
CA ASP A 72 18.24 -25.02 0.54
C ASP A 72 17.47 -26.27 1.03
N GLY A 73 16.24 -26.46 0.54
CA GLY A 73 15.36 -27.57 0.93
C GLY A 73 14.67 -27.39 2.29
N TYR A 74 14.77 -26.20 2.91
CA TYR A 74 14.11 -25.94 4.19
C TYR A 74 12.59 -25.88 4.03
N ILE A 75 11.87 -26.72 4.80
CA ILE A 75 10.41 -26.69 4.92
C ILE A 75 10.06 -26.69 6.41
N GLY A 76 9.38 -25.63 6.86
CA GLY A 76 8.86 -25.53 8.23
C GLY A 76 7.60 -26.37 8.43
N SER A 77 7.22 -26.60 9.70
CA SER A 77 6.02 -27.40 10.03
C SER A 77 4.72 -26.80 9.50
N SER A 78 4.57 -25.46 9.54
CA SER A 78 3.41 -24.76 8.95
C SER A 78 3.38 -24.93 7.43
N THR A 79 4.50 -24.67 6.75
CA THR A 79 4.64 -24.85 5.30
C THR A 79 4.39 -26.31 4.88
N GLY A 80 4.82 -27.29 5.68
CA GLY A 80 4.51 -28.71 5.43
C GLY A 80 3.00 -28.97 5.42
N LYS A 81 2.28 -28.44 6.42
CA LYS A 81 0.80 -28.54 6.48
C LYS A 81 0.13 -27.85 5.28
N GLU A 82 0.64 -26.69 4.86
CA GLU A 82 0.14 -25.97 3.67
C GLU A 82 0.32 -26.79 2.39
N ILE A 83 1.47 -27.45 2.22
CA ILE A 83 1.76 -28.33 1.08
C ILE A 83 0.81 -29.53 1.06
N ASP A 84 0.65 -30.20 2.21
CA ASP A 84 -0.24 -31.36 2.33
C ASP A 84 -1.69 -30.97 2.07
N TYR A 85 -2.11 -29.81 2.58
CA TYR A 85 -3.43 -29.25 2.30
C TYR A 85 -3.63 -28.96 0.81
N ALA A 86 -2.70 -28.25 0.16
CA ALA A 86 -2.78 -27.96 -1.27
C ALA A 86 -2.90 -29.23 -2.12
N ARG A 87 -2.12 -30.27 -1.80
CA ARG A 87 -2.22 -31.59 -2.45
C ARG A 87 -3.58 -32.24 -2.22
N SER A 88 -4.12 -32.16 -1.00
CA SER A 88 -5.46 -32.69 -0.70
C SER A 88 -6.56 -31.99 -1.50
N GLN A 89 -6.36 -30.71 -1.85
CA GLN A 89 -7.27 -29.92 -2.69
C GLN A 89 -6.99 -30.08 -4.20
N GLY A 90 -6.07 -30.97 -4.58
CA GLY A 90 -5.70 -31.22 -5.98
C GLY A 90 -4.94 -30.06 -6.64
N LYS A 91 -4.37 -29.14 -5.86
CA LYS A 91 -3.60 -28.00 -6.37
C LYS A 91 -2.20 -28.45 -6.80
N ALA A 92 -1.68 -27.84 -7.88
CA ALA A 92 -0.30 -28.07 -8.26
C ALA A 92 0.66 -27.43 -7.24
N VAL A 93 1.80 -28.09 -7.00
CA VAL A 93 2.83 -27.62 -6.07
C VAL A 93 4.14 -27.46 -6.83
N ARG A 94 4.65 -26.22 -6.87
CA ARG A 94 5.96 -25.87 -7.43
C ARG A 94 6.91 -25.43 -6.33
N TYR A 95 8.20 -25.59 -6.56
CA TYR A 95 9.24 -25.33 -5.56
C TYR A 95 10.24 -24.31 -6.09
N TYR A 96 10.69 -23.43 -5.20
CA TYR A 96 11.72 -22.44 -5.48
C TYR A 96 13.04 -23.10 -5.89
N SER A 97 13.39 -24.20 -5.23
CA SER A 97 14.59 -25.00 -5.52
C SER A 97 14.61 -25.64 -6.92
N ALA A 98 13.46 -25.73 -7.60
CA ALA A 98 13.37 -26.29 -8.96
C ALA A 98 14.05 -25.41 -10.03
N GLY A 99 14.49 -24.19 -9.67
CA GLY A 99 15.24 -23.30 -10.58
C GLY A 99 14.38 -22.54 -11.58
N ASP A 100 13.05 -22.56 -11.40
CA ASP A 100 12.10 -21.79 -12.23
C ASP A 100 12.37 -20.28 -12.19
N ILE A 101 12.87 -19.79 -11.05
CA ILE A 101 13.26 -18.40 -10.85
C ILE A 101 14.78 -18.32 -11.03
N PRO A 102 15.30 -17.51 -11.97
CA PRO A 102 16.73 -17.41 -12.20
C PRO A 102 17.48 -16.97 -10.93
N SER A 103 18.61 -17.61 -10.60
CA SER A 103 19.40 -17.30 -9.40
C SER A 103 19.95 -15.87 -9.35
N HIS A 104 20.13 -15.24 -10.52
CA HIS A 104 20.54 -13.84 -10.67
C HIS A 104 19.37 -12.86 -10.62
N PHE A 105 18.13 -13.35 -10.58
CA PHE A 105 16.95 -12.53 -10.44
C PHE A 105 16.96 -11.93 -9.03
N SER A 106 17.43 -10.70 -8.93
CA SER A 106 17.76 -10.05 -7.66
C SER A 106 16.77 -8.92 -7.39
N ILE A 107 16.30 -8.83 -6.16
CA ILE A 107 15.67 -7.61 -5.65
C ILE A 107 16.82 -6.72 -5.20
N ALA A 108 16.90 -5.53 -5.78
CA ALA A 108 18.05 -4.65 -5.67
C ALA A 108 18.45 -4.41 -4.19
N GLY A 109 19.70 -4.78 -3.88
CA GLY A 109 20.39 -4.51 -2.64
C GLY A 109 21.86 -4.93 -2.79
N SER A 110 22.74 -3.94 -2.86
CA SER A 110 24.22 -3.97 -2.95
C SER A 110 24.85 -4.61 -4.19
N ASP A 111 25.01 -3.86 -5.27
CA ASP A 111 26.33 -3.50 -5.81
C ASP A 111 26.19 -2.40 -6.89
N GLN A 112 27.13 -1.46 -6.91
CA GLN A 112 27.16 -0.34 -7.85
C GLN A 112 27.75 -0.81 -9.19
N THR A 113 26.92 -0.93 -10.23
CA THR A 113 27.28 -0.71 -11.66
C THR A 113 26.03 -0.91 -12.55
N ILE A 114 25.51 0.21 -13.07
CA ILE A 114 24.34 0.35 -13.97
C ILE A 114 24.73 -0.09 -15.41
N PRO A 115 23.86 -0.58 -16.35
CA PRO A 115 22.38 -0.59 -16.43
C PRO A 115 21.71 -1.91 -16.92
N LYS A 116 20.63 -2.40 -16.25
CA LYS A 116 19.62 -3.33 -16.83
C LYS A 116 18.46 -3.64 -15.84
N THR A 117 17.76 -2.63 -15.31
CA THR A 117 16.70 -2.90 -14.30
C THR A 117 15.61 -1.84 -14.11
N ASP A 118 15.04 -1.24 -15.16
CA ASP A 118 14.00 -0.21 -14.95
C ASP A 118 12.73 -0.73 -14.26
N LEU A 119 12.14 -1.83 -14.73
CA LEU A 119 10.83 -2.29 -14.21
C LEU A 119 10.86 -2.79 -12.76
N MET A 120 11.95 -3.40 -12.32
CA MET A 120 12.04 -3.95 -10.96
C MET A 120 12.42 -2.91 -9.92
N GLN A 121 13.26 -1.96 -10.29
CA GLN A 121 13.53 -0.81 -9.44
C GLN A 121 12.24 0.00 -9.26
N VAL A 122 11.52 0.23 -10.34
CA VAL A 122 10.19 0.85 -10.33
C VAL A 122 9.22 0.07 -9.44
N TYR A 123 9.11 -1.24 -9.59
CA TYR A 123 8.20 -2.06 -8.76
C TYR A 123 8.58 -2.02 -7.26
N GLY A 124 9.87 -2.15 -6.95
CA GLY A 124 10.36 -2.05 -5.57
C GLY A 124 10.07 -0.68 -4.94
N GLN A 125 10.26 0.40 -5.71
CA GLN A 125 9.92 1.76 -5.30
C GLN A 125 8.41 1.93 -5.08
N MET A 126 7.56 1.36 -5.94
CA MET A 126 6.11 1.38 -5.75
C MET A 126 5.69 0.65 -4.47
N ARG A 127 6.25 -0.54 -4.19
CA ARG A 127 5.95 -1.31 -2.97
C ARG A 127 6.42 -0.62 -1.70
N ALA A 128 7.61 -0.01 -1.74
CA ALA A 128 8.11 0.79 -0.63
C ALA A 128 7.22 1.99 -0.34
N TRP A 129 6.78 2.70 -1.40
CA TRP A 129 5.83 3.81 -1.27
C TRP A 129 4.51 3.36 -0.63
N GLU A 130 3.95 2.22 -1.07
CA GLU A 130 2.70 1.66 -0.50
C GLU A 130 2.82 1.34 0.99
N GLN A 131 3.92 0.73 1.42
CA GLN A 131 4.16 0.40 2.84
C GLN A 131 4.26 1.65 3.72
N VAL A 132 4.96 2.68 3.23
CA VAL A 132 5.11 3.94 3.96
C VAL A 132 3.77 4.66 4.09
N ARG A 133 2.97 4.65 3.02
CA ARG A 133 1.61 5.20 3.05
C ARG A 133 0.69 4.47 4.02
N GLU A 134 0.76 3.14 4.06
CA GLU A 134 -0.04 2.36 5.00
C GLU A 134 0.36 2.65 6.45
N THR A 135 1.64 2.87 6.71
CA THR A 135 2.13 3.30 8.03
C THR A 135 1.57 4.67 8.42
N GLU A 136 1.56 5.64 7.50
CA GLU A 136 0.90 6.95 7.71
C GLU A 136 -0.58 6.77 8.03
N LYS A 137 -1.33 6.00 7.23
CA LYS A 137 -2.75 5.76 7.45
C LYS A 137 -3.02 5.15 8.81
N ASN A 138 -2.24 4.14 9.21
CA ASN A 138 -2.42 3.47 10.48
C ASN A 138 -2.11 4.41 11.66
N MET A 139 -1.17 5.35 11.53
CA MET A 139 -0.95 6.40 12.54
C MET A 139 -2.11 7.40 12.61
N LEU A 140 -2.69 7.77 11.46
CA LEU A 140 -3.81 8.72 11.40
C LEU A 140 -5.15 8.09 11.85
N SER A 141 -5.34 6.78 11.64
CA SER A 141 -6.54 6.04 12.05
C SER A 141 -6.50 5.56 13.50
N GLY A 142 -5.38 5.78 14.21
CA GLY A 142 -5.18 5.31 15.59
C GLY A 142 -4.87 3.81 15.72
N MET A 143 -4.62 3.11 14.61
CA MET A 143 -4.13 1.72 14.62
C MET A 143 -2.65 1.61 15.04
N LEU A 144 -1.88 2.67 14.84
CA LEU A 144 -0.51 2.83 15.36
C LEU A 144 -0.45 4.06 16.27
N GLU A 145 0.48 4.04 17.22
CA GLU A 145 0.76 5.20 18.07
C GLU A 145 1.14 6.41 17.21
N PHE A 146 0.50 7.55 17.51
CA PHE A 146 0.75 8.78 16.77
C PHE A 146 2.12 9.36 17.11
N ASP A 147 2.97 9.47 16.11
CA ASP A 147 4.27 10.13 16.19
C ASP A 147 4.38 11.16 15.06
N ALA A 148 4.35 12.44 15.42
CA ALA A 148 4.42 13.55 14.47
C ALA A 148 5.74 13.59 13.68
N HIS A 149 6.86 13.16 14.29
CA HIS A 149 8.15 13.09 13.61
C HIS A 149 8.14 11.96 12.58
N ARG A 150 7.68 10.77 12.99
CA ARG A 150 7.56 9.60 12.11
C ARG A 150 6.58 9.85 10.96
N LEU A 151 5.48 10.55 11.21
CA LEU A 151 4.52 10.97 10.19
C LEU A 151 5.17 11.88 9.14
N ASN A 152 5.96 12.87 9.57
CA ASN A 152 6.69 13.75 8.65
C ASN A 152 7.73 12.97 7.82
N VAL A 153 8.45 12.04 8.44
CA VAL A 153 9.39 11.16 7.71
C VAL A 153 8.65 10.30 6.67
N CYS A 154 7.50 9.72 7.01
CA CYS A 154 6.68 8.95 6.07
C CYS A 154 6.25 9.79 4.86
N ARG A 155 5.80 11.03 5.10
CA ARG A 155 5.41 11.96 4.03
C ARG A 155 6.59 12.35 3.14
N GLN A 156 7.77 12.57 3.73
CA GLN A 156 8.97 12.89 2.97
C GLN A 156 9.40 11.72 2.07
N ILE A 157 9.42 10.50 2.60
CA ILE A 157 9.78 9.29 1.84
C ILE A 157 8.77 9.07 0.70
N GLN A 158 7.47 9.27 0.95
CA GLN A 158 6.43 9.17 -0.08
C GLN A 158 6.64 10.18 -1.21
N ARG A 159 6.94 11.45 -0.89
CA ARG A 159 7.24 12.47 -1.91
C ARG A 159 8.47 12.11 -2.74
N GLN A 160 9.58 11.80 -2.07
CA GLN A 160 10.85 11.44 -2.73
C GLN A 160 10.70 10.23 -3.65
N THR A 161 9.95 9.21 -3.21
CA THR A 161 9.72 8.00 -4.00
C THR A 161 8.78 8.28 -5.17
N ASN A 162 7.74 9.11 -5.00
CA ASN A 162 6.87 9.51 -6.11
C ASN A 162 7.63 10.35 -7.15
N ASP A 163 8.48 11.27 -6.72
CA ASP A 163 9.30 12.09 -7.64
C ASP A 163 10.32 11.24 -8.41
N ALA A 164 10.91 10.23 -7.76
CA ALA A 164 11.76 9.26 -8.44
C ALA A 164 11.00 8.44 -9.50
N LEU A 165 9.77 8.01 -9.18
CA LEU A 165 8.92 7.24 -10.09
C LEU A 165 8.39 8.07 -11.27
N LYS A 166 8.18 9.39 -11.08
CA LYS A 166 7.81 10.32 -12.15
C LYS A 166 8.85 10.39 -13.27
N LEU A 167 10.14 10.19 -12.95
CA LEU A 167 11.21 10.12 -13.96
C LEU A 167 11.02 8.94 -14.93
N TYR A 168 10.29 7.90 -14.51
CA TYR A 168 9.92 6.75 -15.33
C TYR A 168 8.51 6.89 -15.94
N GLY A 169 7.89 8.08 -15.86
CA GLY A 169 6.53 8.34 -16.35
C GLY A 169 5.44 7.75 -15.45
N ILE A 170 5.77 7.39 -14.21
CA ILE A 170 4.86 6.75 -13.25
C ILE A 170 4.57 7.74 -12.12
N ASP A 171 3.36 8.29 -12.12
CA ASP A 171 2.86 9.07 -10.99
C ASP A 171 1.97 8.17 -10.14
N VAL A 172 2.49 7.70 -9.01
CA VAL A 172 1.82 6.71 -8.15
C VAL A 172 0.55 7.30 -7.54
N GLU A 173 0.60 8.57 -7.17
CA GLU A 173 -0.54 9.29 -6.63
C GLU A 173 -1.64 9.44 -7.69
N HIS A 174 -1.27 9.77 -8.93
CA HIS A 174 -2.20 9.79 -10.07
C HIS A 174 -2.78 8.41 -10.36
N LEU A 175 -1.96 7.35 -10.37
CA LEU A 175 -2.41 5.98 -10.63
C LEU A 175 -3.40 5.50 -9.58
N LEU A 176 -3.13 5.77 -8.30
CA LEU A 176 -4.00 5.38 -7.20
C LEU A 176 -5.30 6.17 -7.21
N THR A 177 -5.24 7.48 -7.45
CA THR A 177 -6.46 8.31 -7.46
C THR A 177 -7.32 8.08 -8.71
N LYS A 178 -6.71 7.65 -9.82
CA LYS A 178 -7.42 7.27 -11.05
C LYS A 178 -7.98 5.84 -11.02
N ARG A 179 -7.31 4.88 -10.38
CA ARG A 179 -7.75 3.47 -10.30
C ARG A 179 -8.56 3.15 -9.05
N LEU A 180 -8.32 3.85 -7.94
CA LEU A 180 -8.97 3.70 -6.65
C LEU A 180 -9.56 5.07 -6.27
N SER A 181 -10.60 5.48 -7.00
CA SER A 181 -11.29 6.77 -6.82
C SER A 181 -11.91 6.97 -5.42
N TYR A 182 -11.91 5.93 -4.58
CA TYR A 182 -12.34 5.95 -3.18
C TYR A 182 -11.21 6.29 -2.19
N LEU A 183 -9.94 6.37 -2.64
CA LEU A 183 -8.89 7.05 -1.88
C LEU A 183 -9.09 8.55 -2.07
N LYS A 184 -10.08 9.06 -1.35
CA LYS A 184 -10.59 10.41 -1.48
C LYS A 184 -9.48 11.39 -1.08
N LYS A 185 -9.06 12.21 -2.03
CA LYS A 185 -8.11 13.28 -1.78
C LYS A 185 -8.69 14.22 -0.72
N GLU A 186 -7.93 14.70 0.22
CA GLU A 186 -8.41 15.72 1.15
C GLU A 186 -7.35 16.80 1.39
N ALA A 187 -7.81 18.03 1.58
CA ALA A 187 -6.97 19.16 1.96
C ALA A 187 -7.47 19.74 3.28
N TRP A 188 -6.56 20.21 4.12
CA TRP A 188 -6.88 20.66 5.47
C TRP A 188 -6.52 22.12 5.68
N ILE A 189 -7.43 22.86 6.30
CA ILE A 189 -7.19 24.20 6.85
C ILE A 189 -7.49 24.11 8.35
N PHE A 190 -6.45 24.02 9.16
CA PHE A 190 -6.55 23.81 10.61
C PHE A 190 -7.47 22.63 10.96
N ASN A 191 -8.62 22.90 11.58
CA ASN A 191 -9.55 21.88 12.07
C ASN A 191 -10.59 21.47 11.02
N HIS A 192 -10.53 22.04 9.81
CA HIS A 192 -11.50 21.79 8.76
C HIS A 192 -10.89 21.10 7.55
N GLY A 193 -11.51 20.00 7.12
CA GLY A 193 -11.09 19.21 5.96
C GLY A 193 -11.99 19.46 4.75
N ILE A 194 -11.41 19.48 3.56
CA ILE A 194 -12.09 19.61 2.27
C ILE A 194 -11.84 18.34 1.46
N LYS A 195 -12.93 17.73 0.99
CA LYS A 195 -12.89 16.47 0.25
C LYS A 195 -13.63 16.63 -1.08
N PRO A 196 -12.95 16.51 -2.23
CA PRO A 196 -13.58 16.56 -3.53
C PRO A 196 -14.21 15.20 -3.86
N ASN A 197 -15.52 15.19 -4.12
CA ASN A 197 -16.26 14.06 -4.65
C ASN A 197 -16.60 14.32 -6.12
N LYS A 198 -16.42 13.30 -6.95
CA LYS A 198 -16.65 13.41 -8.39
C LYS A 198 -18.13 13.20 -8.71
N ILE A 199 -18.73 14.15 -9.43
CA ILE A 199 -20.14 14.08 -9.84
C ILE A 199 -20.33 13.36 -11.19
N GLU A 200 -21.48 12.69 -11.39
CA GLU A 200 -21.75 11.80 -12.54
C GLU A 200 -21.60 12.48 -13.92
N HIS A 201 -21.82 13.79 -14.02
CA HIS A 201 -21.78 14.54 -15.27
C HIS A 201 -20.46 15.30 -15.51
N GLY A 202 -19.43 15.02 -14.70
CA GLY A 202 -18.11 15.67 -14.78
C GLY A 202 -18.02 16.92 -13.90
N GLY A 203 -16.86 17.12 -13.27
CA GLY A 203 -16.65 18.13 -12.23
C GLY A 203 -16.52 17.51 -10.84
N TYR A 204 -16.49 18.36 -9.83
CA TYR A 204 -16.38 17.97 -8.42
C TYR A 204 -17.36 18.76 -7.57
N GLU A 205 -17.87 18.12 -6.54
CA GLU A 205 -18.44 18.77 -5.36
C GLU A 205 -17.45 18.62 -4.19
N TYR A 206 -17.49 19.53 -3.24
CA TYR A 206 -16.51 19.65 -2.18
C TYR A 206 -17.22 19.57 -0.82
N GLU A 207 -17.05 18.45 -0.15
CA GLU A 207 -17.52 18.21 1.21
C GLU A 207 -16.56 18.87 2.21
N VAL A 208 -17.09 19.64 3.15
CA VAL A 208 -16.36 20.26 4.25
C VAL A 208 -16.66 19.52 5.55
N TYR A 209 -15.62 19.22 6.33
CA TYR A 209 -15.70 18.52 7.61
C TYR A 209 -15.02 19.32 8.72
N GLU A 210 -15.37 19.05 9.97
CA GLU A 210 -14.67 19.55 11.16
C GLU A 210 -14.21 18.35 12.01
N ILE A 211 -12.99 18.41 12.54
CA ILE A 211 -12.51 17.37 13.47
C ILE A 211 -13.27 17.41 14.81
N PRO A 212 -13.51 16.26 15.45
CA PRO A 212 -13.03 14.92 15.10
C PRO A 212 -13.88 14.22 14.02
N ILE A 213 -13.20 13.54 13.09
CA ILE A 213 -13.84 12.74 12.03
C ILE A 213 -13.77 11.24 12.38
N ASN A 214 -14.89 10.54 12.22
CA ASN A 214 -15.00 9.08 12.23
C ASN A 214 -15.71 8.60 10.94
N ASP A 215 -15.80 7.28 10.74
CA ASP A 215 -16.37 6.68 9.52
C ASP A 215 -17.85 7.09 9.25
N ASP A 216 -18.58 7.51 10.29
CA ASP A 216 -19.99 7.93 10.22
C ASP A 216 -20.18 9.46 10.23
N THR A 217 -19.09 10.24 10.15
CA THR A 217 -19.17 11.70 10.22
C THR A 217 -19.73 12.26 8.92
N GLU A 218 -20.92 12.88 8.99
CA GLU A 218 -21.50 13.60 7.87
C GLU A 218 -20.74 14.91 7.62
N PRO A 219 -20.63 15.34 6.34
CA PRO A 219 -20.03 16.64 6.04
C PRO A 219 -20.87 17.77 6.64
N LEU A 220 -20.20 18.80 7.18
CA LEU A 220 -20.84 20.02 7.64
C LEU A 220 -21.66 20.67 6.53
N LYS A 221 -21.05 20.80 5.36
CA LYS A 221 -21.64 21.36 4.14
C LYS A 221 -20.98 20.78 2.90
N THR A 222 -21.70 20.82 1.79
CA THR A 222 -21.19 20.45 0.46
C THR A 222 -21.32 21.64 -0.48
N PHE A 223 -20.27 21.89 -1.26
CA PHE A 223 -20.17 23.03 -2.17
C PHE A 223 -19.90 22.60 -3.60
N PRO A 224 -20.45 23.29 -4.61
CA PRO A 224 -20.20 22.95 -6.01
C PRO A 224 -18.81 23.39 -6.51
N THR A 225 -18.10 24.24 -5.77
CA THR A 225 -16.74 24.66 -6.13
C THR A 225 -15.77 24.67 -4.95
N LEU A 226 -14.48 24.46 -5.23
CA LEU A 226 -13.41 24.54 -4.21
C LEU A 226 -13.36 25.92 -3.56
N LYS A 227 -13.59 26.97 -4.36
CA LYS A 227 -13.57 28.35 -3.88
C LYS A 227 -14.63 28.61 -2.81
N GLU A 228 -15.83 28.08 -2.99
CA GLU A 228 -16.91 28.22 -1.99
C GLU A 228 -16.60 27.41 -0.73
N ALA A 229 -16.05 26.20 -0.86
CA ALA A 229 -15.63 25.39 0.29
C ALA A 229 -14.53 26.09 1.12
N VAL A 230 -13.52 26.66 0.45
CA VAL A 230 -12.45 27.43 1.14
C VAL A 230 -13.03 28.70 1.75
N ALA A 231 -13.89 29.43 1.04
CA ALA A 231 -14.51 30.64 1.57
C ALA A 231 -15.32 30.35 2.84
N GLU A 232 -16.08 29.24 2.87
CA GLU A 232 -16.80 28.79 4.06
C GLU A 232 -15.84 28.53 5.22
N ILE A 233 -14.77 27.76 4.99
CA ILE A 233 -13.81 27.43 6.06
C ILE A 233 -13.14 28.69 6.61
N LEU A 234 -12.80 29.65 5.76
CA LEU A 234 -12.18 30.91 6.20
C LEU A 234 -13.13 31.78 7.05
N THR A 235 -14.45 31.54 7.04
CA THR A 235 -15.36 32.21 7.99
C THR A 235 -15.10 31.83 9.45
N TYR A 236 -14.51 30.66 9.69
CA TYR A 236 -14.10 30.19 11.02
C TYR A 236 -12.72 30.74 11.45
N TYR A 237 -11.95 31.30 10.52
CA TYR A 237 -10.58 31.77 10.74
C TYR A 237 -10.38 33.20 10.21
N PRO A 238 -11.08 34.21 10.79
CA PRO A 238 -11.01 35.59 10.31
C PRO A 238 -9.58 36.16 10.30
N GLU A 239 -8.70 35.69 11.19
CA GLU A 239 -7.29 36.06 11.24
C GLU A 239 -6.51 35.70 9.97
N ILE A 240 -6.88 34.64 9.26
CA ILE A 240 -6.25 34.28 7.98
C ILE A 240 -6.67 35.28 6.90
N THR A 241 -7.95 35.68 6.90
CA THR A 241 -8.50 36.61 5.89
C THR A 241 -7.91 38.02 5.98
N LEU A 242 -7.28 38.37 7.11
CA LEU A 242 -6.50 39.61 7.26
C LEU A 242 -5.22 39.62 6.40
N HIS A 243 -4.71 38.44 6.04
CA HIS A 243 -3.40 38.28 5.41
C HIS A 243 -3.44 37.56 4.06
N LYS A 244 -4.49 36.77 3.79
CA LYS A 244 -4.64 35.98 2.57
C LYS A 244 -6.05 36.05 2.01
N THR A 245 -6.14 36.13 0.69
CA THR A 245 -7.38 35.96 -0.07
C THR A 245 -7.76 34.47 -0.17
N VAL A 246 -9.01 34.18 -0.50
CA VAL A 246 -9.50 32.81 -0.77
C VAL A 246 -8.63 32.15 -1.86
N GLU A 247 -8.31 32.89 -2.91
CA GLU A 247 -7.50 32.43 -4.03
C GLU A 247 -6.07 32.05 -3.59
N GLN A 248 -5.43 32.88 -2.76
CA GLN A 248 -4.09 32.58 -2.23
C GLN A 248 -4.08 31.34 -1.32
N VAL A 249 -5.12 31.16 -0.52
CA VAL A 249 -5.26 29.95 0.30
C VAL A 249 -5.46 28.72 -0.59
N MET A 250 -6.28 28.82 -1.64
CA MET A 250 -6.48 27.72 -2.60
C MET A 250 -5.19 27.31 -3.32
N GLU A 251 -4.34 28.26 -3.71
CA GLU A 251 -3.05 27.97 -4.36
C GLU A 251 -2.08 27.22 -3.43
N GLU A 252 -2.23 27.38 -2.11
CA GLU A 252 -1.43 26.71 -1.09
C GLU A 252 -2.01 25.37 -0.62
N LEU A 253 -3.25 25.01 -1.04
CA LEU A 253 -3.88 23.75 -0.63
C LEU A 253 -3.21 22.55 -1.28
N GLU A 254 -2.64 21.67 -0.45
CA GLU A 254 -2.18 20.36 -0.86
C GLU A 254 -3.26 19.30 -0.59
N PHE A 255 -3.90 18.81 -1.64
CA PHE A 255 -4.79 17.65 -1.60
C PHE A 255 -3.97 16.34 -1.54
N LYS A 256 -4.06 15.60 -0.43
CA LYS A 256 -3.31 14.36 -0.17
C LYS A 256 -4.20 13.13 -0.21
#